data_AF-A0A955CIC5-F1
#
_entry.id   AF-A0A955CIC5-F1
#
_cell.length_a   1.000
_cell.length_b   1.000
_cell.length_c   1.000
_cell.angle_alpha   90.00
_cell.angle_beta   90.00
_cell.angle_gamma   90.00
#
_symmetry.space_group_name_H-M   'P 1'
#
loop_
_entity.id
_entity.type
_entity.pdbx_description
1 polymer ?
#
loop_
_entity_poly.entity_id
_entity_poly.type
_entity_poly.pdbx_seq_one_letter_code
_entity_poly.pdbx_strand_id
1 'polypeptide(L)'
;MSIRPFLSFLPRWTATLATCWLVAVSLSHDATADVRLPQALSDHMVLQRDQPISVWGWADKDEEVTVTLADKTGKVTAGEDGKWRLKLGALPAGGPHELKVNGKNEIVLQDILVGEVWVCSGQSNMEWPLTRTLHPEVEIAAADHPNIRLLNIPHVISNEPVDDIGAKWQPCTSDSVAGFSAVGYFFGRHLHKTLNVPVGLIGTNWGGTRAEAWTS
;
A
#
# COMPACT_ATOMS: atom_id res chain seq x y z
N MET A 1 -16.11 -16.23 -102.03
CA MET A 1 -15.17 -17.10 -102.75
C MET A 1 -13.80 -16.97 -102.08
N SER A 2 -13.25 -18.09 -101.57
CA SER A 2 -11.90 -18.32 -100.98
C SER A 2 -11.52 -17.49 -99.73
N ILE A 3 -11.51 -17.99 -98.49
CA ILE A 3 -10.66 -19.01 -97.80
C ILE A 3 -9.18 -18.59 -97.61
N ARG A 4 -8.89 -18.04 -96.40
CA ARG A 4 -7.80 -18.26 -95.38
C ARG A 4 -6.37 -18.69 -95.81
N PRO A 5 -5.34 -18.66 -94.91
CA PRO A 5 -5.01 -17.78 -93.76
C PRO A 5 -3.48 -17.45 -93.68
N PHE A 6 -3.01 -16.65 -92.71
CA PHE A 6 -1.63 -16.79 -92.18
C PHE A 6 -1.55 -16.43 -90.69
N LEU A 7 -0.98 -17.35 -89.91
CA LEU A 7 -0.70 -17.24 -88.47
C LEU A 7 0.59 -16.44 -88.19
N SER A 8 0.61 -15.70 -87.10
CA SER A 8 1.80 -15.42 -86.25
C SER A 8 1.30 -14.92 -84.88
N PHE A 9 1.48 -15.62 -83.75
CA PHE A 9 2.66 -15.86 -82.88
C PHE A 9 2.91 -14.78 -81.81
N LEU A 10 2.97 -15.28 -80.54
CA LEU A 10 3.58 -14.74 -79.29
C LEU A 10 2.68 -13.95 -78.31
N PRO A 11 3.01 -13.91 -76.98
CA PRO A 11 3.50 -14.99 -76.10
C PRO A 11 2.73 -15.10 -74.76
N ARG A 12 2.89 -16.25 -74.08
CA ARG A 12 2.43 -16.52 -72.70
C ARG A 12 3.24 -15.72 -71.68
N TRP A 13 2.56 -14.97 -70.82
CA TRP A 13 3.16 -14.36 -69.63
C TRP A 13 2.94 -15.28 -68.43
N THR A 14 4.00 -15.94 -67.97
CA THR A 14 4.06 -16.59 -66.65
C THR A 14 4.58 -15.57 -65.65
N ALA A 15 3.71 -15.02 -64.81
CA ALA A 15 4.13 -14.20 -63.67
C ALA A 15 4.58 -15.12 -62.53
N THR A 16 5.77 -14.88 -61.98
CA THR A 16 6.28 -15.61 -60.81
C THR A 16 6.93 -14.64 -59.83
N LEU A 17 6.52 -14.73 -58.56
CA LEU A 17 7.15 -14.24 -57.32
C LEU A 17 7.16 -12.71 -57.12
N ALA A 18 7.08 -12.16 -55.90
CA ALA A 18 7.48 -12.69 -54.60
C ALA A 18 6.61 -12.08 -53.48
N THR A 19 6.17 -12.91 -52.53
CA THR A 19 5.54 -12.44 -51.30
C THR A 19 6.65 -12.19 -50.27
N CYS A 20 7.03 -10.93 -50.07
CA CYS A 20 7.89 -10.54 -48.95
C CYS A 20 7.14 -10.71 -47.63
N TRP A 21 7.52 -11.70 -46.83
CA TRP A 21 7.07 -11.81 -45.44
C TRP A 21 7.90 -10.82 -44.60
N LEU A 22 7.28 -9.69 -44.23
CA LEU A 22 7.77 -8.81 -43.17
C LEU A 22 7.62 -9.55 -41.84
N VAL A 23 8.72 -10.06 -41.29
CA VAL A 23 8.77 -10.56 -39.91
C VAL A 23 8.76 -9.35 -38.99
N ALA A 24 7.60 -9.02 -38.43
CA ALA A 24 7.50 -8.07 -37.33
C ALA A 24 8.05 -8.74 -36.06
N VAL A 25 9.28 -8.39 -35.68
CA VAL A 25 9.84 -8.77 -34.38
C VAL A 25 9.15 -7.89 -33.34
N SER A 26 8.13 -8.43 -32.68
CA SER A 26 7.55 -7.84 -31.48
C SER A 26 8.57 -7.96 -30.35
N LEU A 27 9.24 -6.85 -30.05
CA LEU A 27 10.03 -6.68 -28.83
C LEU A 27 9.07 -6.65 -27.65
N SER A 28 8.84 -7.80 -27.03
CA SER A 28 8.21 -7.88 -25.72
C SER A 28 9.11 -7.14 -24.72
N HIS A 29 8.69 -5.94 -24.33
CA HIS A 29 9.26 -5.31 -23.14
C HIS A 29 8.67 -6.04 -21.94
N ASP A 30 9.48 -6.84 -21.25
CA ASP A 30 9.15 -7.25 -19.90
C ASP A 30 9.06 -5.97 -19.07
N ALA A 31 7.82 -5.58 -18.74
CA ALA A 31 7.60 -4.52 -17.77
C ALA A 31 8.17 -5.03 -16.44
N THR A 32 9.30 -4.48 -16.02
CA THR A 32 9.88 -4.76 -14.71
C THR A 32 9.01 -4.03 -13.68
N ALA A 33 8.25 -4.77 -12.88
CA ALA A 33 7.55 -4.19 -11.75
C ALA A 33 8.37 -4.46 -10.49
N ASP A 34 9.06 -3.43 -10.04
CA ASP A 34 9.76 -3.40 -8.76
C ASP A 34 8.81 -3.77 -7.60
N VAL A 35 9.38 -4.33 -6.52
CA VAL A 35 8.67 -4.51 -5.26
C VAL A 35 8.06 -3.19 -4.84
N ARG A 36 6.78 -3.25 -4.43
CA ARG A 36 6.02 -2.11 -3.90
C ARG A 36 5.23 -2.53 -2.66
N LEU A 37 5.10 -1.59 -1.72
CA LEU A 37 4.36 -1.76 -0.48
C LEU A 37 3.07 -0.92 -0.49
N PRO A 38 2.02 -1.36 0.22
CA PRO A 38 0.84 -0.51 0.46
C PRO A 38 1.23 0.69 1.33
N GLN A 39 0.54 1.81 1.22
CA GLN A 39 0.85 3.00 2.02
C GLN A 39 0.62 2.81 3.52
N ALA A 40 -0.18 1.80 3.90
CA ALA A 40 -0.32 1.35 5.28
C ALA A 40 1.00 0.86 5.90
N LEU A 41 1.94 0.39 5.07
CA LEU A 41 3.32 0.08 5.43
C LEU A 41 4.21 1.23 4.95
N SER A 42 4.44 2.19 5.83
CA SER A 42 5.23 3.40 5.55
C SER A 42 6.11 3.76 6.74
N ASP A 43 6.98 4.76 6.55
CA ASP A 43 7.76 5.35 7.63
C ASP A 43 6.87 5.78 8.80
N HIS A 44 7.42 5.81 10.01
CA HIS A 44 6.72 6.22 11.24
C HIS A 44 5.58 5.29 11.68
N MET A 45 5.38 4.12 11.07
CA MET A 45 4.31 3.21 11.46
C MET A 45 4.53 2.57 12.84
N VAL A 46 3.44 2.06 13.42
CA VAL A 46 3.46 1.23 14.63
C VAL A 46 2.96 -0.17 14.29
N LEU A 47 3.74 -1.17 14.68
CA LEU A 47 3.40 -2.58 14.57
C LEU A 47 2.95 -3.12 15.93
N GLN A 48 2.02 -4.07 15.93
CA GLN A 48 1.54 -4.70 17.17
C GLN A 48 2.65 -5.53 17.83
N ARG A 49 2.93 -5.26 19.10
CA ARG A 49 3.88 -6.03 19.92
C ARG A 49 3.38 -7.44 20.23
N ASP A 50 4.32 -8.32 20.55
CA ASP A 50 4.07 -9.67 21.10
C ASP A 50 3.16 -10.55 20.22
N GLN A 51 3.10 -10.24 18.92
CA GLN A 51 2.37 -10.97 17.89
C GLN A 51 3.19 -11.10 16.61
N PRO A 52 2.98 -12.14 15.78
CA PRO A 52 3.63 -12.24 14.48
C PRO A 52 3.35 -11.03 13.60
N ILE A 53 4.41 -10.44 13.03
CA ILE A 53 4.34 -9.21 12.25
C ILE A 53 4.07 -9.57 10.79
N SER A 54 2.93 -9.13 10.25
CA SER A 54 2.59 -9.35 8.85
C SER A 54 3.16 -8.24 7.98
N VAL A 55 3.91 -8.62 6.94
CA VAL A 55 4.40 -7.71 5.91
C VAL A 55 3.93 -8.24 4.57
N TRP A 56 3.43 -7.36 3.71
CA TRP A 56 2.87 -7.71 2.42
C TRP A 56 3.08 -6.60 1.41
N GLY A 57 2.92 -6.95 0.14
CA GLY A 57 3.06 -6.01 -0.96
C GLY A 57 2.84 -6.70 -2.28
N TRP A 58 3.42 -6.10 -3.31
CA TRP A 58 3.43 -6.65 -4.66
C TRP A 58 4.85 -6.70 -5.22
N ALA A 59 5.09 -7.60 -6.16
CA ALA A 59 6.31 -7.74 -6.93
C ALA A 59 6.00 -8.49 -8.23
N ASP A 60 6.99 -8.66 -9.12
CA ASP A 60 6.81 -9.51 -10.29
C ASP A 60 6.49 -10.96 -9.88
N LYS A 61 5.73 -11.67 -10.72
CA LYS A 61 5.46 -13.11 -10.52
C LYS A 61 6.78 -13.86 -10.34
N ASP A 62 6.79 -14.79 -9.39
CA ASP A 62 7.92 -15.66 -9.04
C ASP A 62 9.17 -14.89 -8.51
N GLU A 63 9.06 -13.59 -8.21
CA GLU A 63 10.13 -12.83 -7.57
C GLU A 63 10.30 -13.19 -6.10
N GLU A 64 11.54 -13.48 -5.67
CA GLU A 64 11.87 -13.66 -4.25
C GLU A 64 12.04 -12.31 -3.55
N VAL A 65 11.25 -12.10 -2.50
CA VAL A 65 11.29 -10.93 -1.62
C VAL A 65 11.81 -11.35 -0.25
N THR A 66 12.86 -10.69 0.21
CA THR A 66 13.42 -10.82 1.56
C THR A 66 13.05 -9.61 2.39
N VAL A 67 12.41 -9.84 3.55
CA VAL A 67 12.05 -8.78 4.49
C VAL A 67 12.86 -8.94 5.78
N THR A 68 13.46 -7.86 6.26
CA THR A 68 14.19 -7.82 7.54
C THR A 68 13.67 -6.70 8.43
N LEU A 69 13.37 -7.00 9.69
CA LEU A 69 12.98 -6.06 10.73
C LEU A 69 13.68 -6.44 12.04
N ALA A 70 14.51 -5.54 12.57
CA ALA A 70 15.35 -5.81 13.73
C ALA A 70 16.21 -7.08 13.51
N ASP A 71 16.06 -8.10 14.37
CA ASP A 71 16.73 -9.40 14.27
C ASP A 71 15.92 -10.46 13.50
N LYS A 72 14.75 -10.09 12.94
CA LYS A 72 13.86 -11.00 12.22
C LYS A 72 14.05 -10.85 10.72
N THR A 73 14.21 -11.97 10.03
CA THR A 73 14.27 -12.04 8.57
C THR A 73 13.32 -13.11 8.06
N GLY A 74 12.62 -12.83 6.96
CA GLY A 74 11.76 -13.76 6.25
C GLY A 74 11.94 -13.64 4.75
N LYS A 75 11.67 -14.73 4.04
CA LYS A 75 11.68 -14.77 2.57
C LYS A 75 10.34 -15.29 2.07
N VAL A 76 9.90 -14.77 0.93
CA VAL A 76 8.67 -15.19 0.25
C VAL A 76 8.82 -14.99 -1.24
N THR A 77 8.18 -15.84 -2.03
CA THR A 77 8.08 -15.65 -3.48
C THR A 77 6.71 -15.07 -3.83
N ALA A 78 6.66 -14.05 -4.67
CA ALA A 78 5.42 -13.45 -5.12
C ALA A 78 4.60 -14.43 -5.97
N GLY A 79 3.29 -14.44 -5.71
CA GLY A 79 2.34 -15.32 -6.40
C GLY A 79 2.09 -14.92 -7.85
N GLU A 80 1.23 -15.68 -8.52
CA GLU A 80 0.87 -15.40 -9.92
C GLU A 80 0.11 -14.08 -10.10
N ASP A 81 -0.56 -13.62 -9.05
CA ASP A 81 -1.25 -12.33 -8.97
C ASP A 81 -0.31 -11.17 -8.60
N GLY A 82 1.00 -11.45 -8.49
CA GLY A 82 2.02 -10.51 -8.06
C GLY A 82 1.94 -10.12 -6.59
N LYS A 83 1.03 -10.71 -5.80
CA LYS A 83 0.91 -10.43 -4.36
C LYS A 83 1.85 -11.33 -3.57
N TRP A 84 2.39 -10.80 -2.48
CA TRP A 84 3.15 -11.57 -1.51
C TRP A 84 2.78 -11.15 -0.09
N ARG A 85 2.91 -12.09 0.84
CA ARG A 85 2.71 -11.87 2.27
C ARG A 85 3.59 -12.83 3.05
N LEU A 86 4.26 -12.32 4.07
CA LEU A 86 4.98 -13.16 5.04
C LEU A 86 4.69 -12.70 6.46
N LYS A 87 5.01 -13.57 7.42
CA LYS A 87 4.98 -13.25 8.84
C LYS A 87 6.39 -13.36 9.40
N LEU A 88 6.85 -12.28 10.01
CA LEU A 88 8.06 -12.27 10.82
C LEU A 88 7.72 -12.69 12.26
N GLY A 89 8.76 -13.08 13.02
CA GLY A 89 8.61 -13.36 14.45
C GLY A 89 8.14 -12.14 15.23
N ALA A 90 7.49 -12.38 16.37
CA ALA A 90 7.06 -11.31 17.25
C ALA A 90 8.24 -10.49 17.80
N LEU A 91 7.99 -9.21 18.07
CA LEU A 91 8.91 -8.30 18.72
C LEU A 91 8.25 -7.70 19.98
N PRO A 92 9.01 -7.48 21.06
CA PRO A 92 8.53 -6.71 22.20
C PRO A 92 8.32 -5.24 21.83
N ALA A 93 7.62 -4.49 22.69
CA ALA A 93 7.47 -3.05 22.50
C ALA A 93 8.83 -2.33 22.44
N GLY A 94 8.98 -1.35 21.55
CA GLY A 94 10.21 -0.60 21.39
C GLY A 94 10.39 0.00 20.00
N GLY A 95 11.65 0.12 19.58
CA GLY A 95 12.08 0.83 18.39
C GLY A 95 12.80 2.15 18.74
N PRO A 96 13.09 3.00 17.73
CA PRO A 96 12.77 2.79 16.32
C PRO A 96 13.59 1.65 15.69
N HIS A 97 12.95 0.92 14.79
CA HIS A 97 13.58 -0.07 13.92
C HIS A 97 13.56 0.40 12.46
N GLU A 98 14.33 -0.29 11.64
CA GLU A 98 14.33 -0.16 10.19
C GLU A 98 13.72 -1.45 9.59
N LEU A 99 12.78 -1.29 8.67
CA LEU A 99 12.22 -2.39 7.88
C LEU A 99 12.85 -2.34 6.49
N LYS A 100 13.59 -3.38 6.11
CA LYS A 100 14.14 -3.54 4.76
C LYS A 100 13.36 -4.57 3.98
N VAL A 101 12.99 -4.24 2.75
CA VAL A 101 12.37 -5.15 1.80
C VAL A 101 13.25 -5.18 0.56
N ASN A 102 13.82 -6.35 0.28
CA ASN A 102 14.76 -6.58 -0.81
C ASN A 102 14.17 -7.58 -1.81
N GLY A 103 13.95 -7.15 -3.04
CA GLY A 103 13.68 -7.99 -4.20
C GLY A 103 14.62 -7.60 -5.34
N LYS A 104 14.08 -7.30 -6.52
CA LYS A 104 14.83 -6.67 -7.62
C LYS A 104 15.28 -5.24 -7.29
N ASN A 105 14.52 -4.55 -6.44
CA ASN A 105 14.83 -3.26 -5.82
C ASN A 105 14.87 -3.37 -4.29
N GLU A 106 15.36 -2.33 -3.62
CA GLU A 106 15.35 -2.21 -2.17
C GLU A 106 14.38 -1.08 -1.74
N ILE A 107 13.52 -1.38 -0.77
CA ILE A 107 12.74 -0.41 -0.02
C ILE A 107 13.20 -0.45 1.43
N VAL A 108 13.49 0.73 1.98
CA VAL A 108 13.84 0.91 3.40
C VAL A 108 12.81 1.84 4.03
N LEU A 109 12.05 1.32 5.01
CA LEU A 109 11.17 2.13 5.84
C LEU A 109 11.81 2.37 7.21
N GLN A 110 11.76 3.61 7.67
CA GLN A 110 12.45 4.09 8.86
C GLN A 110 11.46 4.47 9.97
N ASP A 111 11.99 4.60 11.19
CA ASP A 111 11.21 5.02 12.36
C ASP A 111 10.01 4.11 12.66
N ILE A 112 10.24 2.79 12.56
CA ILE A 112 9.21 1.79 12.80
C ILE A 112 9.16 1.46 14.28
N LEU A 113 8.03 1.73 14.92
CA LEU A 113 7.81 1.43 16.34
C LEU A 113 7.06 0.09 16.49
N VAL A 114 7.26 -0.56 17.63
CA VAL A 114 6.49 -1.74 18.03
C VAL A 114 5.79 -1.43 19.34
N GLY A 115 4.48 -1.64 19.41
CA GLY A 115 3.65 -1.20 20.53
C GLY A 115 2.20 -1.65 20.43
N GLU A 116 1.27 -0.82 20.87
CA GLU A 116 -0.17 -1.07 20.78
C GLU A 116 -0.75 -0.42 19.52
N VAL A 117 -1.58 -1.14 18.77
CA VAL A 117 -2.24 -0.60 17.56
C VAL A 117 -3.75 -0.68 17.72
N TRP A 118 -4.43 0.45 17.58
CA TRP A 118 -5.88 0.56 17.79
C TRP A 118 -6.58 1.19 16.60
N VAL A 119 -7.77 0.66 16.28
CA VAL A 119 -8.63 1.20 15.22
C VAL A 119 -9.71 2.09 15.84
N CYS A 120 -9.76 3.34 15.40
CA CYS A 120 -10.73 4.36 15.78
C CYS A 120 -11.78 4.50 14.68
N SER A 121 -12.75 3.58 14.64
CA SER A 121 -13.83 3.52 13.63
C SER A 121 -15.18 3.96 14.19
N GLY A 122 -16.13 4.21 13.29
CA GLY A 122 -17.50 4.61 13.61
C GLY A 122 -17.92 5.88 12.89
N GLN A 123 -18.96 6.55 13.41
CA GLN A 123 -19.54 7.75 12.81
C GLN A 123 -19.06 9.05 13.48
N SER A 124 -19.88 10.11 13.42
CA SER A 124 -19.54 11.49 13.77
C SER A 124 -18.97 11.69 15.17
N ASN A 125 -19.35 10.85 16.14
CA ASN A 125 -18.84 10.94 17.51
C ASN A 125 -17.40 10.43 17.61
N MET A 126 -17.03 9.41 16.83
CA MET A 126 -15.63 8.99 16.72
C MET A 126 -14.85 9.95 15.81
N GLU A 127 -15.48 10.48 14.76
CA GLU A 127 -14.85 11.44 13.85
C GLU A 127 -14.58 12.80 14.50
N TRP A 128 -15.28 13.13 15.60
CA TRP A 128 -15.22 14.44 16.23
C TRP A 128 -13.77 14.95 16.35
N PRO A 129 -13.37 15.99 15.60
CA PRO A 129 -11.97 16.35 15.48
C PRO A 129 -11.49 17.10 16.72
N LEU A 130 -10.18 17.00 17.02
CA LEU A 130 -9.60 17.65 18.20
C LEU A 130 -9.84 19.17 18.20
N THR A 131 -9.80 19.81 17.03
CA THR A 131 -10.13 21.24 16.84
C THR A 131 -11.53 21.65 17.31
N ARG A 132 -12.46 20.71 17.48
CA ARG A 132 -13.84 20.96 17.93
C ARG A 132 -14.09 20.53 19.37
N THR A 133 -13.04 20.24 20.13
CA THR A 133 -13.14 19.89 21.55
C THR A 133 -13.16 21.14 22.43
N LEU A 134 -13.22 20.96 23.76
CA LEU A 134 -13.03 22.05 24.71
C LEU A 134 -11.53 22.36 24.81
N HIS A 135 -11.19 23.65 24.75
CA HIS A 135 -9.80 24.14 24.81
C HIS A 135 -8.85 23.51 23.76
N PRO A 136 -9.26 23.47 22.47
CA PRO A 136 -8.48 22.81 21.42
C PRO A 136 -7.08 23.41 21.27
N GLU A 137 -6.92 24.71 21.47
CA GLU A 137 -5.64 25.41 21.41
C GLU A 137 -4.61 24.86 22.41
N VAL A 138 -5.04 24.52 23.62
CA VAL A 138 -4.17 23.96 24.67
C VAL A 138 -3.82 22.52 24.33
N GLU A 139 -4.81 21.72 23.93
CA GLU A 139 -4.62 20.30 23.65
C GLU A 139 -3.77 20.05 22.40
N ILE A 140 -3.93 20.88 21.37
CA ILE A 140 -3.14 20.81 20.13
C ILE A 140 -1.70 21.29 20.38
N ALA A 141 -1.52 22.40 21.11
CA ALA A 141 -0.17 22.90 21.43
C ALA A 141 0.63 21.92 22.31
N ALA A 142 -0.06 21.15 23.16
CA ALA A 142 0.55 20.13 24.02
C ALA A 142 0.78 18.78 23.31
N ALA A 143 0.29 18.60 22.08
CA ALA A 143 0.43 17.37 21.33
C ALA A 143 1.81 17.26 20.69
N ASP A 144 2.81 16.95 21.52
CA ASP A 144 4.15 16.56 21.10
C ASP A 144 4.44 15.17 21.67
N HIS A 145 3.95 14.15 20.97
CA HIS A 145 3.99 12.77 21.42
C HIS A 145 4.60 11.91 20.32
N PRO A 146 5.94 11.92 20.16
CA PRO A 146 6.60 11.22 19.05
C PRO A 146 6.35 9.70 19.08
N ASN A 147 6.09 9.11 20.25
CA ASN A 147 5.76 7.68 20.37
C ASN A 147 4.27 7.35 20.14
N ILE A 148 3.45 8.36 19.82
CA ILE A 148 2.09 8.16 19.32
C ILE A 148 2.10 8.46 17.83
N ARG A 149 1.56 7.54 17.02
CA ARG A 149 1.50 7.67 15.57
C ARG A 149 0.06 7.60 15.09
N LEU A 150 -0.26 8.43 14.11
CA LEU A 150 -1.60 8.56 13.56
C LEU A 150 -1.60 8.09 12.11
N LEU A 151 -2.55 7.24 11.75
CA LEU A 151 -2.87 6.90 10.37
C LEU A 151 -4.33 7.27 10.12
N ASN A 152 -4.57 8.42 9.49
CA ASN A 152 -5.93 8.90 9.24
C ASN A 152 -6.36 8.56 7.81
N ILE A 153 -7.31 7.64 7.67
CA ILE A 153 -7.75 7.13 6.36
C ILE A 153 -8.71 8.13 5.72
N PRO A 154 -8.49 8.55 4.46
CA PRO A 154 -9.38 9.46 3.77
C PRO A 154 -10.73 8.80 3.50
N HIS A 155 -11.76 9.64 3.44
CA HIS A 155 -13.11 9.24 3.07
C HIS A 155 -13.20 8.92 1.58
N VAL A 156 -13.10 7.63 1.26
CA VAL A 156 -13.22 7.13 -0.11
C VAL A 156 -14.32 6.08 -0.15
N ILE A 157 -15.31 6.30 -1.01
CA ILE A 157 -16.36 5.31 -1.28
C ILE A 157 -15.85 4.32 -2.32
N SER A 158 -16.04 3.04 -2.06
CA SER A 158 -15.84 1.98 -3.05
C SER A 158 -16.91 0.91 -2.89
N ASN A 159 -17.39 0.39 -4.02
CA ASN A 159 -18.31 -0.75 -4.03
C ASN A 159 -17.55 -2.09 -4.01
N GLU A 160 -16.23 -2.05 -4.21
CA GLU A 160 -15.35 -3.21 -4.23
C GLU A 160 -14.21 -3.03 -3.22
N PRO A 161 -13.63 -4.11 -2.70
CA PRO A 161 -12.44 -4.02 -1.85
C PRO A 161 -11.30 -3.27 -2.56
N VAL A 162 -10.71 -2.31 -1.86
CA VAL A 162 -9.54 -1.57 -2.35
C VAL A 162 -8.29 -2.16 -1.70
N ASP A 163 -7.26 -2.34 -2.52
CA ASP A 163 -6.01 -3.01 -2.14
C ASP A 163 -4.98 -2.07 -1.46
N ASP A 164 -5.19 -0.75 -1.49
CA ASP A 164 -4.31 0.27 -0.91
C ASP A 164 -5.09 1.49 -0.38
N ILE A 165 -4.45 2.30 0.44
CA ILE A 165 -5.02 3.50 1.07
C ILE A 165 -4.30 4.77 0.61
N GLY A 166 -5.02 5.89 0.60
CA GLY A 166 -4.47 7.21 0.33
C GLY A 166 -3.93 7.93 1.58
N ALA A 167 -3.28 7.21 2.49
CA ALA A 167 -2.80 7.76 3.77
C ALA A 167 -1.48 7.13 4.19
N LYS A 168 -0.67 7.90 4.93
CA LYS A 168 0.59 7.47 5.54
C LYS A 168 0.58 7.73 7.03
N TRP A 169 1.42 7.00 7.76
CA TRP A 169 1.63 7.24 9.18
C TRP A 169 2.32 8.58 9.42
N GLN A 170 1.91 9.24 10.52
CA GLN A 170 2.49 10.50 10.93
C GLN A 170 2.77 10.48 12.44
N PRO A 171 3.89 11.07 12.91
CA PRO A 171 4.07 11.42 14.31
C PRO A 171 2.88 12.23 14.83
N CYS A 172 2.47 12.02 16.08
CA CYS A 172 1.49 12.89 16.74
C CYS A 172 2.14 14.22 17.11
N THR A 173 1.90 15.23 16.29
CA THR A 173 2.32 16.62 16.47
C THR A 173 1.08 17.53 16.50
N SER A 174 1.26 18.81 16.82
CA SER A 174 0.20 19.82 16.72
C SER A 174 -0.51 19.80 15.36
N ASP A 175 0.25 19.61 14.28
CA ASP A 175 -0.27 19.69 12.91
C ASP A 175 -1.06 18.45 12.53
N SER A 176 -0.54 17.26 12.84
CA SER A 176 -1.17 15.99 12.45
C SER A 176 -2.38 15.63 13.32
N VAL A 177 -2.40 16.07 14.59
CA VAL A 177 -3.49 15.73 15.52
C VAL A 177 -4.72 16.62 15.37
N ALA A 178 -4.59 17.84 14.85
CA ALA A 178 -5.66 18.85 14.88
C ALA A 178 -6.96 18.37 14.21
N GLY A 179 -6.84 17.66 13.09
CA GLY A 179 -7.95 17.05 12.36
C GLY A 179 -8.25 15.60 12.73
N PHE A 180 -7.48 14.99 13.63
CA PHE A 180 -7.68 13.60 14.04
C PHE A 180 -8.83 13.46 15.06
N SER A 181 -9.36 12.25 15.18
CA SER A 181 -10.36 11.88 16.19
C SER A 181 -9.91 12.31 17.59
N ALA A 182 -10.68 13.20 18.23
CA ALA A 182 -10.45 13.59 19.60
C ALA A 182 -10.52 12.40 20.57
N VAL A 183 -11.52 11.53 20.37
CA VAL A 183 -11.72 10.33 21.18
C VAL A 183 -10.52 9.39 21.03
N GLY A 184 -10.09 9.14 19.78
CA GLY A 184 -8.91 8.33 19.49
C GLY A 184 -7.63 8.91 20.11
N TYR A 185 -7.40 10.22 19.96
CA TYR A 185 -6.24 10.91 20.54
C TYR A 185 -6.20 10.80 22.06
N PHE A 186 -7.29 11.16 22.76
CA PHE A 186 -7.30 11.12 24.22
C PHE A 186 -7.15 9.70 24.76
N PHE A 187 -7.79 8.72 24.11
CA PHE A 187 -7.62 7.31 24.43
C PHE A 187 -6.17 6.86 24.25
N GLY A 188 -5.56 7.11 23.09
CA GLY A 188 -4.18 6.70 22.81
C GLY A 188 -3.16 7.42 23.69
N ARG A 189 -3.38 8.71 23.99
CA ARG A 189 -2.56 9.47 24.95
C ARG A 189 -2.63 8.89 26.35
N HIS A 190 -3.83 8.54 26.82
CA HIS A 190 -3.99 7.89 28.12
C HIS A 190 -3.31 6.51 28.13
N LEU A 191 -3.53 5.71 27.08
CA LEU A 191 -2.94 4.38 26.95
C LEU A 191 -1.41 4.43 26.95
N HIS A 192 -0.82 5.35 26.17
CA HIS A 192 0.62 5.57 26.11
C HIS A 192 1.18 5.93 27.49
N LYS A 193 0.54 6.85 28.22
CA LYS A 193 0.95 7.25 29.58
C LYS A 193 0.87 6.09 30.59
N THR A 194 -0.16 5.25 30.47
CA THR A 194 -0.41 4.15 31.41
C THR A 194 0.52 2.97 31.16
N LEU A 195 0.73 2.60 29.89
CA LEU A 195 1.53 1.43 29.52
C LEU A 195 3.00 1.74 29.25
N ASN A 196 3.33 3.01 28.98
CA ASN A 196 4.67 3.48 28.62
C ASN A 196 5.26 2.72 27.41
N VAL A 197 4.44 2.49 26.38
CA VAL A 197 4.83 1.85 25.11
C VAL A 197 4.31 2.65 23.92
N PRO A 198 4.94 2.57 22.72
CA PRO A 198 4.43 3.21 21.52
C PRO A 198 2.96 2.87 21.24
N VAL A 199 2.21 3.83 20.69
CA VAL A 199 0.79 3.65 20.34
C VAL A 199 0.52 4.12 18.90
N GLY A 200 -0.03 3.23 18.08
CA GLY A 200 -0.55 3.56 16.75
C GLY A 200 -2.08 3.68 16.78
N LEU A 201 -2.61 4.77 16.24
CA LEU A 201 -4.05 5.02 16.12
C LEU A 201 -4.44 5.11 14.65
N ILE A 202 -5.32 4.21 14.22
CA ILE A 202 -5.81 4.15 12.83
C ILE A 202 -7.22 4.76 12.81
N GLY A 203 -7.36 5.95 12.25
CA GLY A 203 -8.65 6.63 12.07
C GLY A 203 -9.36 6.15 10.81
N THR A 204 -10.46 5.42 10.97
CA THR A 204 -11.36 4.99 9.87
C THR A 204 -12.79 5.44 10.12
N ASN A 205 -12.95 6.59 10.77
CA ASN A 205 -14.24 7.12 11.18
C ASN A 205 -14.85 8.02 10.10
N TRP A 206 -16.18 7.95 9.92
CA TRP A 206 -16.89 8.71 8.90
C TRP A 206 -18.31 9.06 9.36
N GLY A 207 -18.54 10.32 9.69
CA GLY A 207 -19.81 10.85 10.14
C GLY A 207 -20.92 10.83 9.10
N GLY A 208 -22.15 10.69 9.58
CA GLY A 208 -23.34 10.62 8.74
C GLY A 208 -23.51 9.29 7.99
N THR A 209 -22.61 8.32 8.16
CA THR A 209 -22.75 6.98 7.58
C THR A 209 -23.68 6.12 8.43
N ARG A 210 -24.52 5.31 7.76
CA ARG A 210 -25.37 4.31 8.42
C ARG A 210 -24.62 2.98 8.51
N ALA A 211 -25.05 2.09 9.40
CA ALA A 211 -24.37 0.80 9.63
C ALA A 211 -24.32 -0.08 8.36
N GLU A 212 -25.33 -0.01 7.48
CA GLU A 212 -25.39 -0.76 6.23
C GLU A 212 -24.27 -0.40 5.25
N ALA A 213 -23.71 0.82 5.35
CA ALA A 213 -22.56 1.22 4.55
C ALA A 213 -21.25 0.54 4.99
N TRP A 214 -21.26 -0.19 6.12
CA TRP A 214 -20.10 -0.88 6.70
C TRP A 214 -20.23 -2.40 6.65
N THR A 215 -21.25 -2.92 5.97
CA THR A 215 -21.46 -4.35 5.76
C THR A 215 -21.13 -4.75 4.32
N SER A 216 -20.57 -5.95 4.14
CA SER A 216 -20.23 -6.56 2.85
C SER A 216 -21.20 -7.65 2.45
#